data_AF-A0ABD7QSB5-F1
#
_entry.id   AF-A0ABD7QSB5-F1
#
_cell.length_a   1.000
_cell.length_b   1.000
_cell.length_c   1.000
_cell.angle_alpha   90.00
_cell.angle_beta   90.00
_cell.angle_gamma   90.00
#
_symmetry.space_group_name_H-M   'P 1'
#
loop_
_entity.id
_entity.type
_entity.pdbx_description
1 polymer ?
#
loop_
_entity_poly.entity_id
_entity_poly.type
_entity_poly.pdbx_seq_one_letter_code
_entity_poly.pdbx_strand_id
1 'polypeptide(L)'
;MTTARTFHLISTPLLAVGFLGVGALMADVYYGPEGGGANIGLGLVMPLCLGSGVVGIAMGIAALVTTWSAGRAARSRQPRPGHLPEVP
;
A
#
# COMPACT_ATOMS: atom_id res chain seq x y z
N MET A 1 -1.03 -18.80 2.84
CA MET A 1 -0.69 -17.42 2.41
C MET A 1 -0.93 -16.49 3.61
N THR A 2 -0.01 -15.61 3.99
CA THR A 2 -0.18 -14.75 5.18
C THR A 2 -0.97 -13.48 4.84
N THR A 3 -1.78 -12.98 5.77
CA THR A 3 -2.63 -11.78 5.57
C THR A 3 -1.82 -10.56 5.13
N ALA A 4 -0.64 -10.38 5.70
CA ALA A 4 0.31 -9.33 5.31
C ALA A 4 0.78 -9.45 3.85
N ARG A 5 1.06 -10.69 3.38
CA ARG A 5 1.47 -10.93 1.99
C ARG A 5 0.34 -10.61 1.03
N THR A 6 -0.90 -10.94 1.38
CA THR A 6 -2.08 -10.59 0.59
C THR A 6 -2.27 -9.08 0.50
N PHE A 7 -2.20 -8.36 1.63
CA PHE A 7 -2.29 -6.89 1.60
C PHE A 7 -1.18 -6.24 0.80
N HIS A 8 0.04 -6.77 0.87
CA HIS A 8 1.15 -6.22 0.09
C HIS A 8 0.98 -6.45 -1.42
N LEU A 9 0.47 -7.63 -1.81
CA LEU A 9 0.19 -7.95 -3.22
C LEU A 9 -0.93 -7.09 -3.81
N ILE A 10 -1.92 -6.67 -3.00
CA ILE A 10 -3.01 -5.81 -3.45
C ILE A 10 -2.59 -4.33 -3.39
N SER A 11 -1.82 -3.92 -2.38
CA SER A 11 -1.37 -2.54 -2.23
C SER A 11 -0.46 -2.10 -3.38
N THR A 12 0.39 -2.99 -3.86
CA THR A 12 1.39 -2.69 -4.90
C THR A 12 0.77 -2.23 -6.22
N PRO A 13 -0.16 -2.97 -6.86
CA PRO A 13 -0.81 -2.52 -8.08
C PRO A 13 -1.67 -1.27 -7.86
N LEU A 14 -2.35 -1.16 -6.71
CA LEU A 14 -3.16 0.02 -6.38
C LEU A 14 -2.32 1.30 -6.27
N LEU A 15 -1.14 1.20 -5.64
CA LEU A 15 -0.16 2.28 -5.59
C LEU A 15 0.37 2.61 -6.98
N ALA A 16 0.69 1.59 -7.79
CA ALA A 16 1.19 1.81 -9.15
C ALA A 16 0.17 2.57 -10.02
N VAL A 17 -1.11 2.19 -9.97
CA VAL A 17 -2.19 2.90 -10.67
C VAL A 17 -2.37 4.32 -10.10
N GLY A 18 -2.22 4.50 -8.78
CA GLY A 18 -2.25 5.82 -8.15
C GLY A 18 -1.15 6.75 -8.63
N PHE A 19 0.10 6.27 -8.63
CA PHE A 19 1.25 7.05 -9.11
C PHE A 19 1.16 7.32 -10.62
N LEU A 20 0.65 6.37 -11.41
CA LEU A 20 0.39 6.59 -12.83
C LEU A 20 -0.61 7.74 -13.05
N GLY A 21 -1.68 7.79 -12.25
CA GLY A 21 -2.62 8.91 -12.25
C GLY A 21 -1.93 10.24 -11.91
N VAL A 22 -1.16 10.29 -10.82
CA VAL A 22 -0.40 11.51 -10.45
C VAL A 22 0.54 11.95 -11.57
N GLY A 23 1.23 11.00 -12.23
CA GLY A 23 2.09 11.28 -13.38
C GLY A 23 1.32 11.84 -14.57
N ALA A 24 0.14 11.27 -14.89
CA ALA A 24 -0.73 11.76 -15.94
C ALA A 24 -1.25 13.18 -15.65
N LEU A 25 -1.60 13.48 -14.40
CA LEU A 25 -1.99 14.82 -13.97
C LEU A 25 -0.87 15.83 -14.15
N MET A 26 0.35 15.48 -13.73
CA MET A 26 1.49 16.37 -13.91
C MET A 26 1.78 16.59 -15.40
N ALA A 27 1.72 15.55 -16.22
CA ALA A 27 1.89 15.68 -17.66
C ALA A 27 0.85 16.63 -18.28
N ASP A 28 -0.42 16.54 -17.84
CA ASP A 28 -1.48 17.44 -18.30
C ASP A 28 -1.27 18.89 -17.83
N VAL A 29 -0.85 19.09 -16.58
CA VAL A 29 -0.56 20.43 -16.04
C VAL A 29 0.60 21.12 -16.77
N TYR A 30 1.64 20.38 -17.15
CA TYR A 30 2.84 20.95 -17.77
C TYR A 30 2.83 20.96 -19.30
N TYR A 31 2.10 20.04 -19.94
CA TYR A 31 2.13 19.83 -21.38
C TYR A 31 0.74 19.67 -22.01
N GLY A 32 -0.33 19.80 -21.23
CA GLY A 32 -1.69 19.61 -21.69
C GLY A 32 -2.11 20.67 -22.71
N PRO A 33 -2.91 20.29 -23.72
CA PRO A 33 -3.45 21.25 -24.68
C PRO A 33 -4.41 22.22 -23.97
N GLU A 34 -4.39 23.52 -24.34
CA GLU A 34 -5.29 24.53 -23.75
C GLU A 34 -6.79 24.36 -24.11
N GLY A 35 -7.17 23.24 -24.75
CA GLY A 35 -8.52 22.91 -25.19
C GLY A 35 -9.16 21.79 -24.38
N GLY A 36 -10.34 22.04 -23.79
CA GLY A 36 -10.99 21.19 -22.78
C GLY A 36 -11.46 19.78 -23.19
N GLY A 37 -11.22 19.32 -24.42
CA GLY A 37 -11.65 18.01 -24.91
C GLY A 37 -10.83 16.83 -24.37
N ALA A 38 -9.51 16.98 -24.22
CA ALA A 38 -8.64 15.95 -23.63
C ALA A 38 -8.86 15.81 -22.10
N ASN A 39 -9.36 16.88 -21.47
CA ASN A 39 -9.47 17.00 -20.03
C ASN A 39 -10.68 16.25 -19.45
N ILE A 40 -11.69 15.92 -20.27
CA ILE A 40 -12.88 15.18 -19.82
C ILE A 40 -12.54 13.70 -19.53
N GLY A 41 -11.78 13.07 -20.41
CA GLY A 41 -11.32 11.69 -20.21
C GLY A 41 -10.38 11.59 -19.00
N LEU A 42 -9.44 12.54 -18.88
CA LEU A 42 -8.56 12.63 -17.73
C LEU A 42 -9.33 12.90 -16.43
N GLY A 43 -10.31 13.81 -16.46
CA GLY A 43 -11.17 14.15 -15.32
C GLY A 43 -12.02 12.98 -14.81
N LEU A 44 -12.38 12.02 -15.67
CA LEU A 44 -13.10 10.79 -15.27
C LEU A 44 -12.16 9.72 -14.70
N VAL A 45 -10.97 9.57 -15.28
CA VAL A 45 -10.01 8.53 -14.87
C VAL A 45 -9.23 8.94 -13.61
N MET A 46 -8.96 10.22 -13.41
CA MET A 46 -8.16 10.70 -12.28
C MET A 46 -8.73 10.41 -10.90
N PRO A 47 -10.04 10.58 -10.63
CA PRO A 47 -10.63 10.18 -9.35
C PRO A 47 -10.45 8.69 -9.06
N LEU A 48 -10.53 7.84 -10.09
CA LEU A 48 -10.33 6.39 -9.96
C LEU A 48 -8.87 6.06 -9.65
N CYS A 49 -7.92 6.67 -10.36
CA CYS A 49 -6.49 6.46 -10.12
C CYS A 49 -6.06 7.00 -8.74
N LEU A 50 -6.45 8.22 -8.38
CA LEU A 50 -6.12 8.79 -7.07
C LEU A 50 -6.78 7.98 -5.94
N GLY A 51 -8.06 7.62 -6.12
CA GLY A 51 -8.78 6.75 -5.19
C GLY A 51 -8.09 5.40 -5.00
N SER A 52 -7.67 4.75 -6.08
CA SER A 52 -6.92 3.49 -6.00
C SER A 52 -5.59 3.67 -5.26
N GLY A 53 -4.88 4.78 -5.51
CA GLY A 53 -3.65 5.11 -4.79
C GLY A 53 -3.85 5.21 -3.28
N VAL A 54 -4.90 5.92 -2.83
CA VAL A 54 -5.25 6.06 -1.41
C VAL A 54 -5.56 4.69 -0.79
N VAL A 55 -6.35 3.85 -1.46
CA VAL A 55 -6.65 2.49 -0.98
C VAL A 55 -5.36 1.65 -0.92
N GLY A 56 -4.47 1.79 -1.89
CA GLY A 56 -3.16 1.14 -1.90
C GLY A 56 -2.30 1.52 -0.70
N ILE A 57 -2.23 2.82 -0.36
CA ILE A 57 -1.52 3.31 0.83
C ILE A 57 -2.12 2.70 2.10
N ALA A 58 -3.45 2.75 2.25
CA ALA A 58 -4.14 2.22 3.43
C ALA A 58 -3.87 0.72 3.62
N MET A 59 -3.94 -0.07 2.54
CA MET A 59 -3.60 -1.50 2.59
C MET A 59 -2.11 -1.75 2.88
N GLY A 60 -1.21 -0.94 2.34
CA GLY A 60 0.22 -1.02 2.64
C GLY A 60 0.50 -0.78 4.13
N ILE A 61 -0.14 0.22 4.73
CA ILE A 61 -0.07 0.49 6.17
C ILE A 61 -0.64 -0.69 6.97
N ALA A 62 -1.79 -1.24 6.57
CA ALA A 62 -2.36 -2.42 7.22
C ALA A 62 -1.42 -3.64 7.15
N ALA A 63 -0.71 -3.85 6.04
CA ALA A 63 0.30 -4.90 5.91
C ALA A 63 1.47 -4.70 6.90
N LEU A 64 1.94 -3.47 7.07
CA LEU A 64 3.00 -3.13 8.03
C LEU A 64 2.53 -3.33 9.48
N VAL A 65 1.31 -2.92 9.82
CA VAL A 65 0.76 -3.09 11.17
C VAL A 65 0.57 -4.57 11.49
N THR A 66 0.05 -5.36 10.54
CA THR A 66 -0.18 -6.80 10.73
C THR A 66 1.13 -7.59 10.84
N THR A 67 2.15 -7.27 10.05
CA THR A 67 3.48 -7.88 10.20
C THR A 67 4.13 -7.53 11.54
N TRP A 68 4.04 -6.26 11.94
CA TRP A 68 4.61 -5.81 13.20
C TRP A 68 3.93 -6.45 14.41
N SER A 69 2.59 -6.55 14.42
CA SER A 69 1.84 -7.20 15.50
C SER A 69 2.12 -8.70 15.58
N ALA A 70 2.19 -9.39 14.44
CA ALA A 70 2.55 -10.80 14.39
C ALA A 70 3.99 -11.05 14.90
N GLY A 71 4.95 -10.23 14.48
CA GLY A 71 6.34 -10.32 14.97
C GLY A 71 6.48 -10.00 16.45
N ARG A 72 5.64 -9.08 16.98
CA ARG A 72 5.57 -8.80 18.43
C ARG A 72 4.99 -10.00 19.20
N ALA A 73 3.91 -10.59 18.71
CA ALA A 73 3.31 -11.78 19.31
C ALA A 73 4.28 -12.98 19.32
N ALA A 74 5.05 -13.17 18.25
CA ALA A 74 6.08 -14.20 18.18
C ALA A 74 7.19 -13.98 19.23
N ARG A 75 7.67 -12.75 19.38
CA ARG A 75 8.69 -12.39 20.39
C ARG A 75 8.19 -12.55 21.83
N SER A 76 6.91 -12.27 22.11
CA SER A 76 6.34 -12.50 23.44
C SER A 76 6.18 -13.98 23.80
N ARG A 77 6.14 -14.88 22.80
CA ARG A 77 6.02 -16.33 23.00
C ARG A 77 7.36 -17.06 23.00
N GLN A 78 8.47 -16.38 22.67
CA GLN A 78 9.79 -16.99 22.81
C GLN A 78 10.11 -17.15 24.31
N PRO A 79 10.48 -18.37 24.75
CA PRO A 79 11.00 -18.57 26.10
C PRO A 79 12.19 -17.64 26.32
N ARG A 80 12.25 -16.99 27.49
CA ARG A 80 13.43 -16.17 27.84
C ARG A 80 14.68 -17.06 27.75
N PRO A 81 15.71 -16.66 26.99
CA PRO A 81 16.97 -17.39 26.95
C PRO A 81 17.57 -17.34 28.37
N GLY A 82 17.46 -18.44 29.10
CA GLY A 82 17.86 -18.53 30.51
C GLY A 82 17.03 -19.48 31.37
N HIS A 83 15.85 -19.91 30.95
CA HIS A 83 15.10 -20.94 31.67
C HIS A 83 15.47 -22.33 31.13
N LEU A 84 16.65 -22.82 31.50
CA LEU A 84 16.93 -24.25 31.43
C LEU A 84 16.05 -24.94 32.48
N PRO A 85 15.36 -26.04 32.16
CA PRO A 85 14.75 -26.86 33.19
C PRO A 85 15.89 -27.36 34.09
N GLU A 86 15.80 -27.07 35.38
CA GLU A 86 16.64 -27.72 36.38
C GLU A 86 16.35 -29.22 36.26
N VAL A 87 17.30 -29.95 35.67
CA VAL A 87 17.24 -31.40 35.54
C VAL A 87 17.50 -31.96 36.95
N PRO A 88 16.58 -32.76 37.52
CA PRO A 88 16.77 -33.38 38.83
C PRO A 88 17.91 -34.39 38.85
#